data_AF-A0A957TPL2-F1
#
_entry.id   AF-A0A957TPL2-F1
#
_cell.length_a   1.000
_cell.length_b   1.000
_cell.length_c   1.000
_cell.angle_alpha   90.00
_cell.angle_beta   90.00
_cell.angle_gamma   90.00
#
_symmetry.space_group_name_H-M   'P 1'
#
loop_
_entity.id
_entity.type
_entity.pdbx_description
1 polymer ?
#
loop_
_entity_poly.entity_id
_entity_poly.type
_entity_poly.pdbx_seq_one_letter_code
_entity_poly.pdbx_strand_id
1 'polypeptide(L)'
;VPYAMYADHAAALTAPNGSSDHAVHVDNTGQVGIGTTSPQAQLQISTTTGSALQVDAGAQHLTVNSNGIYVQGDTDNPDMMLDLQGGGTAQRGEYLFGVDGQRRASVYYDKSTNKAGMVNGNTQLNLYDNGWVETFANLGVNGEIHSTSNLWLQGNLTMGPRPGRKPVKIVRITHLPENVGKVYSEVPAADYECTIGSWSTGLYDINENGNGRNKVWTFVEGGWWWVGVEFSSHNKHDTPSIDVVCFLKGMVEYDTTHGAREDLGN
;
A
#
# COMPACT_ATOMS: atom_id res chain seq x y z
N VAL A 1 50.06 48.13 -0.29
CA VAL A 1 49.46 47.56 -1.51
C VAL A 1 49.11 46.11 -1.21
N PRO A 2 47.87 45.63 -1.40
CA PRO A 2 47.64 44.19 -1.28
C PRO A 2 48.35 43.54 -2.46
N TYR A 3 49.23 42.57 -2.18
CA TYR A 3 49.84 41.74 -3.21
C TYR A 3 48.73 40.93 -3.88
N ALA A 4 48.28 41.36 -5.05
CA ALA A 4 47.66 40.44 -6.00
C ALA A 4 48.81 39.55 -6.50
N MET A 5 48.82 38.28 -6.11
CA MET A 5 49.71 37.31 -6.73
C MET A 5 49.27 37.15 -8.18
N TYR A 6 50.03 37.72 -9.12
CA TYR A 6 49.92 37.42 -10.53
C TYR A 6 50.84 36.21 -10.78
N ALA A 7 50.24 35.05 -11.04
CA ALA A 7 50.98 33.82 -11.30
C ALA A 7 51.01 33.57 -12.81
N ASP A 8 52.16 33.79 -13.45
CA ASP A 8 52.45 33.36 -14.83
C ASP A 8 52.99 31.92 -14.88
N HIS A 9 53.22 31.31 -13.72
CA HIS A 9 53.72 29.96 -13.49
C HIS A 9 52.99 29.32 -12.29
N ALA A 10 53.16 28.00 -12.12
CA ALA A 10 52.56 27.28 -10.99
C ALA A 10 52.92 27.95 -9.66
N ALA A 11 51.90 28.42 -8.94
CA ALA A 11 52.07 29.14 -7.69
C ALA A 11 51.37 28.38 -6.57
N ALA A 12 51.97 28.42 -5.38
CA ALA A 12 51.41 27.79 -4.20
C ALA A 12 51.36 28.76 -3.02
N LEU A 13 50.26 28.72 -2.28
CA LEU A 13 50.17 29.30 -0.95
C LEU A 13 50.61 28.23 0.06
N THR A 14 51.71 28.47 0.77
CA THR A 14 52.16 27.58 1.85
C THR A 14 51.26 27.76 3.07
N ALA A 15 50.91 26.65 3.74
CA ALA A 15 50.14 26.72 4.97
C ALA A 15 50.89 27.55 6.04
N PRO A 16 50.21 28.41 6.84
CA PRO A 16 50.86 29.25 7.86
C PRO A 16 51.66 28.48 8.92
N ASN A 17 51.44 27.17 9.04
CA ASN A 17 52.14 26.29 9.98
C ASN A 17 53.47 25.72 9.44
N GLY A 18 53.90 26.10 8.23
CA GLY A 18 55.16 25.64 7.64
C GLY A 18 55.14 24.19 7.14
N SER A 19 53.97 23.57 7.01
CA SER A 19 53.85 22.27 6.33
C SER A 19 54.30 22.38 4.87
N SER A 20 54.97 21.34 4.37
CA SER A 20 55.34 21.20 2.94
C SER A 20 54.13 20.97 2.04
N ASP A 21 52.96 20.69 2.62
CA ASP A 21 51.73 20.57 1.85
C ASP A 21 51.26 21.96 1.42
N HIS A 22 51.20 22.14 0.10
CA HIS A 22 50.64 23.33 -0.52
C HIS A 22 49.18 23.46 -0.09
N ALA A 23 48.87 24.54 0.65
CA ALA A 23 47.51 24.77 1.14
C ALA A 23 46.56 25.04 -0.03
N VAL A 24 47.03 25.78 -1.03
CA VAL A 24 46.38 25.96 -2.33
C VAL A 24 47.46 25.94 -3.41
N HIS A 25 47.24 25.15 -4.46
CA HIS A 25 48.10 25.02 -5.63
C HIS A 25 47.31 25.41 -6.88
N VAL A 26 47.87 26.27 -7.73
CA VAL A 26 47.33 26.53 -9.08
C VAL A 26 48.35 26.02 -10.08
N ASP A 27 47.94 25.07 -10.91
CA ASP A 27 48.82 24.50 -11.93
C ASP A 27 48.96 25.42 -13.16
N ASN A 28 49.80 25.04 -14.12
CA ASN A 28 50.02 25.81 -15.35
C ASN A 28 48.85 25.78 -16.34
N THR A 29 47.83 24.95 -16.10
CA THR A 29 46.59 24.88 -16.88
C THR A 29 45.43 25.62 -16.22
N GLY A 30 45.65 26.18 -15.02
CA GLY A 30 44.67 26.93 -14.25
C GLY A 30 43.79 26.07 -13.33
N GLN A 31 44.12 24.79 -13.12
CA GLN A 31 43.41 23.94 -12.16
C GLN A 31 43.86 24.24 -10.73
N VAL A 32 42.92 24.21 -9.80
CA VAL A 32 43.16 24.53 -8.39
C VAL A 32 43.14 23.25 -7.56
N GLY A 33 44.26 22.94 -6.90
CA GLY A 33 44.39 21.88 -5.92
C GLY A 33 44.42 22.44 -4.48
N ILE A 34 43.68 21.83 -3.57
CA ILE A 34 43.79 22.05 -2.11
C ILE A 34 44.16 20.71 -1.49
N GLY A 35 45.35 20.62 -0.88
CA GLY A 35 45.90 19.35 -0.37
C GLY A 35 46.35 18.36 -1.47
N THR A 36 46.50 18.82 -2.71
CA THR A 36 47.11 18.08 -3.83
C THR A 36 47.87 19.04 -4.75
N THR A 37 48.97 18.58 -5.33
CA THR A 37 49.77 19.29 -6.35
C THR A 37 49.51 18.82 -7.77
N SER A 38 48.69 17.79 -7.94
CA SER A 38 48.35 17.23 -9.24
C SER A 38 46.83 17.15 -9.39
N PRO A 39 46.14 18.30 -9.50
CA PRO A 39 44.70 18.32 -9.70
C PRO A 39 44.32 17.61 -11.01
N GLN A 40 43.23 16.84 -10.99
CA GLN A 40 42.65 16.16 -12.14
C GLN A 40 41.32 16.78 -12.61
N ALA A 41 40.89 17.84 -11.93
CA ALA A 41 39.69 18.61 -12.21
C ALA A 41 39.96 20.10 -11.94
N GLN A 42 39.10 20.98 -12.47
CA GLN A 42 39.26 22.44 -12.31
C GLN A 42 39.41 22.89 -10.85
N LEU A 43 38.73 22.20 -9.93
CA LEU A 43 38.96 22.31 -8.49
C LEU A 43 39.02 20.89 -7.92
N GLN A 44 40.12 20.53 -7.28
CA GLN A 44 40.26 19.28 -6.53
C GLN A 44 40.67 19.60 -5.09
N ILE A 45 39.90 19.08 -4.13
CA ILE A 45 40.21 19.17 -2.70
C ILE A 45 40.46 17.75 -2.20
N SER A 46 41.65 17.51 -1.66
CA SER A 46 42.09 16.20 -1.18
C SER A 46 42.58 16.32 0.25
N THR A 47 42.10 15.43 1.11
CA THR A 47 42.57 15.30 2.50
C THR A 47 42.49 13.84 2.93
N THR A 48 43.38 13.44 3.82
CA THR A 48 43.37 12.11 4.46
C THR A 48 42.70 12.13 5.83
N THR A 49 42.33 13.32 6.34
CA THR A 49 41.67 13.50 7.64
C THR A 49 40.61 14.60 7.58
N GLY A 50 39.54 14.47 8.36
CA GLY A 50 38.46 15.46 8.44
C GLY A 50 37.63 15.62 7.16
N SER A 51 36.83 16.67 7.09
CA SER A 51 35.99 16.99 5.91
C SER A 51 36.82 17.72 4.85
N ALA A 52 36.81 17.22 3.61
CA ALA A 52 37.49 17.89 2.49
C ALA A 52 36.91 19.28 2.19
N LEU A 53 35.58 19.42 2.24
CA LEU A 53 34.88 20.68 2.00
C LEU A 53 33.76 20.84 3.03
N GLN A 54 33.80 21.94 3.79
CA GLN A 54 32.70 22.39 4.64
C GLN A 54 32.21 23.75 4.14
N VAL A 55 30.93 23.82 3.76
CA VAL A 55 30.28 25.06 3.34
C VAL A 55 29.24 25.45 4.39
N ASP A 56 29.50 26.51 5.15
CA ASP A 56 28.53 27.10 6.08
C ASP A 56 27.75 28.21 5.38
N ALA A 57 26.59 27.84 4.83
CA ALA A 57 25.70 28.76 4.12
C ALA A 57 24.67 29.44 5.05
N GLY A 58 24.65 29.13 6.36
CA GLY A 58 23.60 29.60 7.27
C GLY A 58 22.18 29.23 6.78
N ALA A 59 21.33 30.24 6.57
CA ALA A 59 19.96 30.06 6.05
C ALA A 59 19.88 30.03 4.50
N GLN A 60 21.02 30.06 3.80
CA GLN A 60 21.09 30.08 2.34
C GLN A 60 21.24 28.67 1.77
N HIS A 61 20.99 28.53 0.48
CA HIS A 61 21.15 27.26 -0.25
C HIS A 61 22.54 27.19 -0.87
N LEU A 62 23.20 26.03 -0.77
CA LEU A 62 24.28 25.70 -1.69
C LEU A 62 23.68 25.39 -3.07
N THR A 63 23.94 26.26 -4.05
CA THR A 63 23.42 26.12 -5.41
C THR A 63 24.50 25.56 -6.33
N VAL A 64 24.18 24.49 -7.06
CA VAL A 64 25.01 23.97 -8.16
C VAL A 64 24.28 24.26 -9.46
N ASN A 65 24.83 25.17 -10.27
CA ASN A 65 24.14 25.77 -11.42
C ASN A 65 23.90 24.81 -12.60
N SER A 66 24.76 23.80 -12.77
CA SER A 66 24.69 22.85 -13.89
C SER A 66 25.28 21.50 -13.48
N ASN A 67 24.60 20.40 -13.84
CA ASN A 67 24.93 19.01 -13.51
C ASN A 67 24.94 18.76 -11.98
N GLY A 68 23.98 17.98 -11.47
CA GLY A 68 23.74 17.82 -10.02
C GLY A 68 24.94 17.30 -9.22
N ILE A 69 24.79 17.23 -7.90
CA ILE A 69 25.83 16.68 -7.00
C ILE A 69 25.89 15.16 -7.18
N TYR A 70 27.02 14.65 -7.63
CA TYR A 70 27.31 13.22 -7.63
C TYR A 70 27.92 12.82 -6.28
N VAL A 71 27.14 12.13 -5.45
CA VAL A 71 27.61 11.57 -4.16
C VAL A 71 27.89 10.09 -4.38
N GLN A 72 29.16 9.70 -4.26
CA GLN A 72 29.61 8.30 -4.33
C GLN A 72 30.35 7.96 -3.02
N GLY A 73 30.00 6.83 -2.39
CA GLY A 73 30.72 6.27 -1.25
C GLY A 73 32.00 5.58 -1.72
N ASP A 74 33.00 5.51 -0.85
CA ASP A 74 34.22 4.74 -1.10
C ASP A 74 33.89 3.23 -1.15
N THR A 75 34.64 2.46 -1.94
CA THR A 75 34.45 1.01 -2.12
C THR A 75 34.60 0.22 -0.82
N ASP A 76 35.27 0.80 0.18
CA ASP A 76 35.51 0.16 1.48
C ASP A 76 34.41 0.44 2.52
N ASN A 77 33.54 1.44 2.30
CA ASN A 77 32.41 1.74 3.18
C ASN A 77 31.25 2.40 2.39
N PRO A 78 30.24 1.63 1.94
CA PRO A 78 29.24 2.10 0.98
C PRO A 78 28.13 2.98 1.59
N ASP A 79 28.27 3.41 2.85
CA ASP A 79 27.29 4.26 3.52
C ASP A 79 27.29 5.66 2.90
N MET A 80 26.46 5.84 1.87
CA MET A 80 26.17 7.14 1.28
C MET A 80 25.05 7.82 2.08
N MET A 81 25.42 8.72 2.99
CA MET A 81 24.45 9.51 3.73
C MET A 81 24.21 10.86 3.01
N LEU A 82 23.03 11.04 2.42
CA LEU A 82 22.50 12.38 2.13
C LEU A 82 21.66 12.82 3.32
N ASP A 83 22.30 13.44 4.31
CA ASP A 83 21.62 13.95 5.48
C ASP A 83 21.03 15.34 5.22
N LEU A 84 19.71 15.43 5.21
CA LEU A 84 18.96 16.68 5.01
C LEU A 84 18.36 17.12 6.35
N GLN A 85 19.21 17.62 7.26
CA GLN A 85 18.76 18.21 8.51
C GLN A 85 18.36 19.67 8.29
N GLY A 86 17.09 19.99 8.56
CA GLY A 86 16.67 21.39 8.68
C GLY A 86 17.21 21.99 9.98
N GLY A 87 18.13 22.97 9.89
CA GLY A 87 18.56 23.75 11.05
C GLY A 87 17.47 24.72 11.54
N GLY A 88 17.26 24.83 12.86
CA GLY A 88 16.38 25.84 13.48
C GLY A 88 14.89 25.49 13.62
N THR A 89 14.00 26.48 13.46
CA THR A 89 12.52 26.35 13.60
C THR A 89 11.86 25.57 12.46
N ALA A 90 12.62 25.17 11.44
CA ALA A 90 12.12 24.41 10.30
C ALA A 90 11.42 23.11 10.76
N GLN A 91 10.18 22.91 10.31
CA GLN A 91 9.33 21.81 10.75
C GLN A 91 9.51 20.52 9.93
N ARG A 92 10.18 20.60 8.77
CA ARG A 92 10.28 19.50 7.79
C ARG A 92 11.69 19.43 7.17
N GLY A 93 12.22 18.21 7.04
CA GLY A 93 13.33 17.88 6.13
C GLY A 93 12.75 17.21 4.88
N GLU A 94 13.13 17.65 3.70
CA GLU A 94 12.50 17.26 2.43
C GLU A 94 13.55 17.04 1.34
N TYR A 95 13.57 15.84 0.75
CA TYR A 95 14.25 15.59 -0.51
C TYR A 95 13.26 15.81 -1.65
N LEU A 96 13.54 16.80 -2.50
CA LEU A 96 12.62 17.28 -3.53
C LEU A 96 12.98 16.73 -4.91
N PHE A 97 11.99 16.17 -5.59
CA PHE A 97 12.05 15.83 -7.00
C PHE A 97 11.24 16.86 -7.80
N GLY A 98 11.92 17.64 -8.63
CA GLY A 98 11.32 18.68 -9.44
C GLY A 98 12.04 18.86 -10.76
N VAL A 99 11.32 19.40 -11.74
CA VAL A 99 11.89 19.88 -13.01
C VAL A 99 11.20 21.20 -13.35
N ASP A 100 11.86 22.05 -14.14
CA ASP A 100 11.34 23.34 -14.60
C ASP A 100 10.90 24.30 -13.47
N GLY A 101 11.56 24.21 -12.30
CA GLY A 101 11.25 25.05 -11.13
C GLY A 101 9.98 24.65 -10.35
N GLN A 102 9.37 23.51 -10.67
CA GLN A 102 8.17 23.01 -9.98
C GLN A 102 8.47 21.79 -9.12
N ARG A 103 7.82 21.71 -7.95
CA ARG A 103 7.86 20.54 -7.05
C ARG A 103 6.91 19.47 -7.59
N ARG A 104 7.43 18.31 -8.02
CA ARG A 104 6.60 17.22 -8.57
C ARG A 104 6.38 16.08 -7.57
N ALA A 105 7.41 15.75 -6.80
CA ALA A 105 7.32 14.78 -5.72
C ALA A 105 8.36 15.09 -4.63
N SER A 106 8.20 14.51 -3.44
CA SER A 106 9.21 14.57 -2.39
C SER A 106 9.13 13.41 -1.42
N VAL A 107 10.24 13.12 -0.75
CA VAL A 107 10.30 12.29 0.46
C VAL A 107 10.63 13.21 1.61
N TYR A 108 9.88 13.14 2.71
CA TYR A 108 10.04 14.07 3.82
C TYR A 108 9.82 13.43 5.18
N TYR A 109 10.36 14.09 6.20
CA TYR A 109 9.97 13.91 7.59
C TYR A 109 9.49 15.24 8.17
N ASP A 110 8.33 15.21 8.84
CA ASP A 110 7.72 16.36 9.49
C ASP A 110 7.67 16.17 11.01
N LYS A 111 8.40 17.00 11.74
CA LYS A 111 8.52 16.91 13.21
C LYS A 111 7.28 17.43 13.95
N SER A 112 6.48 18.28 13.31
CA SER A 112 5.24 18.80 13.91
C SER A 112 4.14 17.74 13.96
N THR A 113 4.15 16.84 12.98
CA THR A 113 3.21 15.70 12.92
C THR A 113 3.84 14.37 13.32
N ASN A 114 5.16 14.33 13.51
CA ASN A 114 5.96 13.14 13.77
C ASN A 114 5.76 12.05 12.69
N LYS A 115 5.75 12.46 11.42
CA LYS A 115 5.47 11.58 10.26
C LYS A 115 6.53 11.70 9.19
N ALA A 116 7.03 10.56 8.74
CA ALA A 116 7.67 10.44 7.43
C ALA A 116 6.58 10.25 6.36
N GLY A 117 6.79 10.79 5.17
CA GLY A 117 5.83 10.69 4.08
C GLY A 117 6.44 10.96 2.72
N MET A 118 5.63 10.70 1.70
CA MET A 118 5.95 11.02 0.32
C MET A 118 4.85 11.92 -0.24
N VAL A 119 5.22 13.04 -0.84
CA VAL A 119 4.30 13.80 -1.68
C VAL A 119 4.50 13.31 -3.10
N ASN A 120 3.44 12.86 -3.74
CA ASN A 120 3.47 12.49 -5.15
C ASN A 120 2.27 13.16 -5.83
N GLY A 121 2.54 14.11 -6.75
CA GLY A 121 1.48 14.80 -7.49
C GLY A 121 0.76 13.87 -8.47
N ASN A 122 0.60 14.31 -9.73
CA ASN A 122 0.02 13.46 -10.79
C ASN A 122 1.06 12.45 -11.34
N THR A 123 1.72 11.70 -10.46
CA THR A 123 2.72 10.69 -10.85
C THR A 123 2.53 9.40 -10.03
N GLN A 124 3.38 8.40 -10.23
CA GLN A 124 3.29 7.09 -9.57
C GLN A 124 4.52 6.84 -8.71
N LEU A 125 4.33 6.10 -7.62
CA LEU A 125 5.43 5.51 -6.87
C LEU A 125 5.56 4.06 -7.34
N ASN A 126 6.62 3.77 -8.08
CA ASN A 126 6.86 2.45 -8.65
C ASN A 126 7.94 1.70 -7.87
N LEU A 127 7.72 0.41 -7.63
CA LEU A 127 8.72 -0.53 -7.13
C LEU A 127 9.05 -1.50 -8.25
N TYR A 128 10.31 -1.51 -8.69
CA TYR A 128 10.79 -2.40 -9.74
C TYR A 128 11.50 -3.63 -9.14
N ASP A 129 11.79 -4.64 -9.97
CA ASP A 129 12.66 -5.78 -9.64
C ASP A 129 12.28 -6.58 -8.38
N ASN A 130 10.97 -6.79 -8.16
CA ASN A 130 10.39 -7.49 -7.00
C ASN A 130 10.56 -6.77 -5.65
N GLY A 131 10.59 -5.44 -5.64
CA GLY A 131 10.59 -4.65 -4.40
C GLY A 131 9.38 -4.96 -3.50
N TRP A 132 9.63 -5.09 -2.20
CA TRP A 132 8.62 -5.35 -1.18
C TRP A 132 8.24 -4.06 -0.43
N VAL A 133 6.97 -3.93 -0.06
CA VAL A 133 6.52 -2.97 0.97
C VAL A 133 6.12 -3.76 2.19
N GLU A 134 6.94 -3.72 3.24
CA GLU A 134 6.64 -4.34 4.52
C GLU A 134 6.14 -3.28 5.52
N THR A 135 5.06 -3.59 6.24
CA THR A 135 4.54 -2.75 7.33
C THR A 135 4.34 -3.60 8.58
N PHE A 136 4.81 -3.13 9.74
CA PHE A 136 4.65 -3.84 11.03
C PHE A 136 3.27 -3.70 11.66
N ALA A 137 2.41 -2.83 11.13
CA ALA A 137 1.06 -2.60 11.62
C ALA A 137 0.06 -2.63 10.47
N ASN A 138 -0.42 -1.47 10.04
CA ASN A 138 -1.48 -1.36 9.05
C ASN A 138 -0.96 -0.73 7.76
N LEU A 139 -1.38 -1.29 6.62
CA LEU A 139 -1.35 -0.61 5.33
C LEU A 139 -2.74 -0.04 5.03
N GLY A 140 -2.88 1.28 5.12
CA GLY A 140 -4.13 1.97 4.80
C GLY A 140 -4.12 2.45 3.35
N VAL A 141 -5.18 2.14 2.60
CA VAL A 141 -5.40 2.65 1.24
C VAL A 141 -6.74 3.41 1.23
N ASN A 142 -6.69 4.71 0.95
CA ASN A 142 -7.88 5.52 0.70
C ASN A 142 -8.11 5.59 -0.81
N GLY A 143 -8.75 4.54 -1.35
CA GLY A 143 -8.91 4.34 -2.78
C GLY A 143 -8.98 2.86 -3.13
N GLU A 144 -8.50 2.52 -4.33
CA GLU A 144 -8.54 1.17 -4.86
C GLU A 144 -7.24 0.41 -4.62
N ILE A 145 -7.35 -0.89 -4.35
CA ILE A 145 -6.25 -1.84 -4.48
C ILE A 145 -6.49 -2.63 -5.76
N HIS A 146 -5.69 -2.36 -6.80
CA HIS A 146 -5.74 -3.08 -8.07
C HIS A 146 -4.57 -4.08 -8.15
N SER A 147 -4.90 -5.37 -8.24
CA SER A 147 -3.94 -6.44 -8.56
C SER A 147 -4.21 -6.99 -9.95
N THR A 148 -3.18 -7.07 -10.79
CA THR A 148 -3.24 -7.69 -12.13
C THR A 148 -3.04 -9.20 -12.09
N SER A 149 -2.77 -9.76 -10.91
CA SER A 149 -2.60 -11.19 -10.71
C SER A 149 -3.29 -11.59 -9.40
N ASN A 150 -2.56 -12.14 -8.44
CA ASN A 150 -3.16 -12.65 -7.21
C ASN A 150 -3.09 -11.62 -6.08
N LEU A 151 -4.12 -11.55 -5.26
CA LEU A 151 -4.08 -10.95 -3.92
C LEU A 151 -3.98 -12.07 -2.89
N TRP A 152 -2.83 -12.20 -2.23
CA TRP A 152 -2.60 -13.23 -1.23
C TRP A 152 -2.89 -12.68 0.17
N LEU A 153 -3.74 -13.38 0.92
CA LEU A 153 -4.11 -13.03 2.29
C LEU A 153 -3.83 -14.22 3.21
N GLN A 154 -2.82 -14.09 4.07
CA GLN A 154 -2.55 -15.06 5.13
C GLN A 154 -3.31 -14.64 6.40
N GLY A 155 -4.62 -14.90 6.42
CA GLY A 155 -5.51 -14.50 7.52
C GLY A 155 -6.97 -14.39 7.08
N ASN A 156 -7.75 -13.57 7.81
CA ASN A 156 -9.14 -13.32 7.47
C ASN A 156 -9.29 -12.06 6.60
N LEU A 157 -10.02 -12.16 5.50
CA LEU A 157 -10.60 -11.00 4.82
C LEU A 157 -11.84 -10.53 5.61
N THR A 158 -11.81 -9.30 6.12
CA THR A 158 -12.97 -8.66 6.76
C THR A 158 -13.48 -7.55 5.86
N MET A 159 -14.79 -7.49 5.60
CA MET A 159 -15.40 -6.51 4.71
C MET A 159 -16.54 -5.77 5.43
N GLY A 160 -16.75 -4.51 5.04
CA GLY A 160 -17.85 -3.69 5.54
C GLY A 160 -17.49 -2.79 6.75
N PRO A 161 -18.42 -1.94 7.17
CA PRO A 161 -18.17 -0.85 8.12
C PRO A 161 -18.06 -1.29 9.58
N ARG A 162 -18.35 -2.57 9.90
CA ARG A 162 -18.33 -3.10 11.27
C ARG A 162 -17.30 -4.23 11.38
N PRO A 163 -16.39 -4.18 12.37
CA PRO A 163 -15.41 -5.24 12.59
C PRO A 163 -16.08 -6.60 12.82
N GLY A 164 -15.45 -7.66 12.32
CA GLY A 164 -15.79 -9.04 12.70
C GLY A 164 -16.85 -9.76 11.86
N ARG A 165 -17.38 -9.14 10.79
CA ARG A 165 -18.30 -9.83 9.87
C ARG A 165 -17.53 -10.53 8.77
N LYS A 166 -17.85 -11.80 8.55
CA LYS A 166 -17.28 -12.57 7.44
C LYS A 166 -18.02 -12.24 6.14
N PRO A 167 -17.31 -12.15 5.00
CA PRO A 167 -17.93 -11.89 3.69
C PRO A 167 -19.04 -12.89 3.32
N VAL A 168 -18.85 -14.16 3.67
CA VAL A 168 -19.80 -15.25 3.43
C VAL A 168 -20.00 -16.05 4.72
N LYS A 169 -21.26 -16.34 5.05
CA LYS A 169 -21.68 -17.23 6.13
C LYS A 169 -22.50 -18.37 5.53
N ILE A 170 -22.12 -19.62 5.81
CA ILE A 170 -22.93 -20.79 5.48
C ILE A 170 -23.63 -21.24 6.76
N VAL A 171 -24.95 -21.27 6.74
CA VAL A 171 -25.78 -21.82 7.83
C VAL A 171 -26.22 -23.21 7.40
N ARG A 172 -25.67 -24.23 8.05
CA ARG A 172 -26.04 -25.63 7.83
C ARG A 172 -27.08 -26.06 8.86
N ILE A 173 -28.21 -26.52 8.37
CA ILE A 173 -29.33 -27.02 9.15
C ILE A 173 -29.49 -28.51 8.83
N THR A 174 -29.33 -29.37 9.82
CA THR A 174 -29.40 -30.83 9.64
C THR A 174 -30.48 -31.44 10.51
N HIS A 175 -30.94 -32.64 10.14
CA HIS A 175 -31.94 -33.38 10.92
C HIS A 175 -33.22 -32.59 11.14
N LEU A 176 -33.68 -31.90 10.09
CA LEU A 176 -34.93 -31.17 10.15
C LEU A 176 -36.09 -32.14 10.34
N PRO A 177 -37.02 -31.86 11.26
CA PRO A 177 -38.29 -32.55 11.27
C PRO A 177 -39.03 -32.33 9.95
N GLU A 178 -39.87 -33.27 9.55
CA GLU A 178 -40.73 -33.11 8.38
C GLU A 178 -41.76 -31.99 8.61
N ASN A 179 -42.07 -31.23 7.55
CA ASN A 179 -43.11 -30.18 7.55
C ASN A 179 -42.98 -29.13 8.68
N VAL A 180 -41.75 -28.74 9.03
CA VAL A 180 -41.47 -27.70 10.03
C VAL A 180 -42.04 -26.33 9.62
N GLY A 181 -42.30 -26.13 8.33
CA GLY A 181 -42.89 -24.90 7.78
C GLY A 181 -41.86 -23.79 7.66
N LYS A 182 -41.25 -23.36 8.79
CA LYS A 182 -40.14 -22.40 8.78
C LYS A 182 -39.09 -22.67 9.86
N VAL A 183 -37.83 -22.43 9.51
CA VAL A 183 -36.67 -22.60 10.38
C VAL A 183 -35.94 -21.27 10.53
N TYR A 184 -35.54 -20.95 11.75
CA TYR A 184 -34.81 -19.73 12.07
C TYR A 184 -33.32 -19.90 11.73
N SER A 185 -32.75 -18.96 10.96
CA SER A 185 -31.35 -19.04 10.51
C SER A 185 -30.35 -18.32 11.42
N GLU A 186 -30.82 -17.49 12.35
CA GLU A 186 -29.99 -16.57 13.14
C GLU A 186 -29.12 -15.62 12.27
N VAL A 187 -29.59 -15.27 11.07
CA VAL A 187 -28.92 -14.31 10.19
C VAL A 187 -29.72 -13.00 10.09
N PRO A 188 -29.15 -11.85 10.52
CA PRO A 188 -29.83 -10.57 10.40
C PRO A 188 -29.99 -10.15 8.94
N ALA A 189 -31.21 -9.83 8.53
CA ALA A 189 -31.49 -9.33 7.18
C ALA A 189 -30.95 -7.90 6.96
N ALA A 190 -30.59 -7.18 8.03
CA ALA A 190 -29.91 -5.89 7.93
C ALA A 190 -28.46 -6.01 7.39
N ASP A 191 -27.86 -7.19 7.51
CA ASP A 191 -26.42 -7.38 7.29
C ASP A 191 -26.11 -8.29 6.12
N TYR A 192 -26.96 -9.29 5.85
CA TYR A 192 -26.72 -10.31 4.84
C TYR A 192 -27.88 -10.43 3.86
N GLU A 193 -27.55 -10.92 2.67
CA GLU A 193 -28.46 -11.45 1.65
C GLU A 193 -28.28 -12.96 1.58
N CYS A 194 -29.36 -13.73 1.74
CA CYS A 194 -29.27 -15.19 1.86
C CYS A 194 -30.08 -15.92 0.78
N THR A 195 -29.48 -16.98 0.25
CA THR A 195 -30.11 -17.91 -0.70
C THR A 195 -29.90 -19.35 -0.25
N ILE A 196 -30.73 -20.27 -0.76
CA ILE A 196 -30.54 -21.70 -0.55
C ILE A 196 -29.35 -22.17 -1.39
N GLY A 197 -28.31 -22.69 -0.73
CA GLY A 197 -27.15 -23.24 -1.40
C GLY A 197 -27.30 -24.72 -1.74
N SER A 198 -27.97 -25.48 -0.87
CA SER A 198 -28.22 -26.91 -1.09
C SER A 198 -29.33 -27.42 -0.18
N TRP A 199 -29.96 -28.53 -0.56
CA TRP A 199 -30.83 -29.31 0.31
C TRP A 199 -30.81 -30.78 -0.08
N SER A 200 -31.14 -31.65 0.87
CA SER A 200 -31.29 -33.09 0.69
C SER A 200 -32.42 -33.59 1.58
N THR A 201 -33.16 -34.60 1.12
CA THR A 201 -34.24 -35.25 1.87
C THR A 201 -33.74 -36.37 2.79
N GLY A 202 -32.47 -36.77 2.65
CA GLY A 202 -31.88 -37.85 3.46
C GLY A 202 -31.93 -39.22 2.79
N LEU A 203 -32.09 -40.28 3.60
CA LEU A 203 -31.98 -41.69 3.18
C LEU A 203 -33.28 -42.32 2.66
N TYR A 204 -34.44 -41.65 2.77
CA TYR A 204 -35.74 -42.24 2.46
C TYR A 204 -36.46 -41.48 1.34
N ASP A 205 -37.47 -42.12 0.75
CA ASP A 205 -38.10 -41.71 -0.49
C ASP A 205 -39.15 -40.62 -0.29
N ILE A 206 -39.07 -39.58 -1.13
CA ILE A 206 -40.20 -38.69 -1.41
C ILE A 206 -41.21 -39.43 -2.31
N ASN A 207 -42.13 -40.19 -1.72
CA ASN A 207 -43.11 -41.00 -2.48
C ASN A 207 -44.52 -40.87 -1.83
N GLU A 208 -45.36 -39.88 -2.19
CA GLU A 208 -46.20 -39.70 -3.40
C GLU A 208 -47.51 -40.53 -3.46
N ASN A 209 -48.16 -40.82 -2.32
CA ASN A 209 -49.62 -41.10 -2.33
C ASN A 209 -50.48 -39.80 -2.33
N GLY A 210 -49.89 -38.65 -2.68
CA GLY A 210 -50.58 -37.36 -2.78
C GLY A 210 -49.71 -36.26 -3.42
N ASN A 211 -50.34 -35.30 -4.09
CA ASN A 211 -49.76 -34.20 -4.89
C ASN A 211 -48.94 -33.14 -4.09
N GLY A 212 -48.21 -33.52 -3.06
CA GLY A 212 -47.43 -32.59 -2.24
C GLY A 212 -46.17 -32.11 -2.96
N ARG A 213 -45.98 -30.79 -3.09
CA ARG A 213 -44.76 -30.23 -3.71
C ARG A 213 -43.67 -30.07 -2.66
N ASN A 214 -42.47 -30.60 -2.92
CA ASN A 214 -41.28 -30.32 -2.11
C ASN A 214 -40.75 -28.91 -2.40
N LYS A 215 -40.58 -28.09 -1.36
CA LYS A 215 -40.15 -26.70 -1.49
C LYS A 215 -39.18 -26.31 -0.39
N VAL A 216 -38.16 -25.56 -0.79
CA VAL A 216 -37.29 -24.84 0.13
C VAL A 216 -37.11 -23.43 -0.42
N TRP A 217 -37.27 -22.42 0.44
CA TRP A 217 -37.07 -21.02 0.05
C TRP A 217 -36.54 -20.22 1.22
N THR A 218 -35.90 -19.09 0.95
CA THR A 218 -35.54 -18.10 1.97
C THR A 218 -36.56 -16.96 1.97
N PHE A 219 -36.81 -16.38 3.13
CA PHE A 219 -37.63 -15.17 3.26
C PHE A 219 -37.23 -14.36 4.49
N VAL A 220 -37.66 -13.10 4.54
CA VAL A 220 -37.38 -12.20 5.68
C VAL A 220 -38.65 -11.98 6.49
N GLU A 221 -38.58 -12.19 7.80
CA GLU A 221 -39.66 -11.92 8.74
C GLU A 221 -39.05 -11.41 10.05
N GLY A 222 -39.59 -10.31 10.59
CA GLY A 222 -39.12 -9.72 11.84
C GLY A 222 -37.65 -9.22 11.81
N GLY A 223 -37.10 -8.90 10.63
CA GLY A 223 -35.71 -8.44 10.47
C GLY A 223 -34.66 -9.55 10.38
N TRP A 224 -35.10 -10.81 10.31
CA TRP A 224 -34.23 -11.98 10.23
C TRP A 224 -34.53 -12.82 9.00
N TRP A 225 -33.52 -13.52 8.52
CA TRP A 225 -33.70 -14.54 7.49
C TRP A 225 -34.29 -15.82 8.09
N TRP A 226 -35.28 -16.36 7.40
CA TRP A 226 -35.94 -17.62 7.67
C TRP A 226 -35.81 -18.53 6.46
N VAL A 227 -35.87 -19.83 6.73
CA VAL A 227 -35.91 -20.89 5.71
C VAL A 227 -37.28 -21.52 5.75
N GLY A 228 -38.04 -21.39 4.67
CA GLY A 228 -39.28 -22.13 4.48
C GLY A 228 -38.97 -23.55 4.02
N VAL A 229 -39.63 -24.54 4.62
CA VAL A 229 -39.36 -25.95 4.37
C VAL A 229 -40.66 -26.73 4.28
N GLU A 230 -40.86 -27.36 3.13
CA GLU A 230 -41.99 -28.25 2.84
C GLU A 230 -41.44 -29.53 2.21
N PHE A 231 -41.45 -30.62 2.97
CA PHE A 231 -41.09 -31.96 2.49
C PHE A 231 -42.28 -32.89 2.74
N SER A 232 -42.97 -33.25 1.66
CA SER A 232 -44.16 -34.08 1.75
C SER A 232 -43.76 -35.55 1.86
N SER A 233 -43.97 -36.15 3.03
CA SER A 233 -43.71 -37.57 3.32
C SER A 233 -44.89 -38.19 4.06
N HIS A 234 -45.12 -39.50 3.85
CA HIS A 234 -46.30 -40.19 4.39
C HIS A 234 -46.03 -40.87 5.75
N ASN A 235 -44.78 -41.17 6.07
CA ASN A 235 -44.35 -41.76 7.33
C ASN A 235 -43.11 -41.03 7.81
N LYS A 236 -43.11 -40.53 9.05
CA LYS A 236 -42.05 -39.69 9.66
C LYS A 236 -40.68 -40.39 9.74
N HIS A 237 -39.99 -40.53 8.63
CA HIS A 237 -38.73 -41.26 8.52
C HIS A 237 -37.61 -40.40 7.92
N ASP A 238 -37.92 -39.23 7.38
CA ASP A 238 -36.97 -38.35 6.73
C ASP A 238 -36.25 -37.41 7.71
N THR A 239 -35.00 -37.08 7.39
CA THR A 239 -34.18 -36.14 8.15
C THR A 239 -33.52 -35.11 7.23
N PRO A 240 -34.33 -34.27 6.56
CA PRO A 240 -33.82 -33.32 5.60
C PRO A 240 -32.74 -32.40 6.16
N SER A 241 -31.84 -31.99 5.28
CA SER A 241 -30.78 -31.05 5.58
C SER A 241 -30.73 -29.94 4.53
N ILE A 242 -30.42 -28.72 4.95
CA ILE A 242 -30.41 -27.51 4.13
C ILE A 242 -29.17 -26.70 4.46
N ASP A 243 -28.47 -26.23 3.43
CA ASP A 243 -27.43 -25.23 3.54
C ASP A 243 -27.94 -23.89 2.99
N VAL A 244 -27.88 -22.85 3.81
CA VAL A 244 -28.17 -21.47 3.43
C VAL A 244 -26.85 -20.73 3.27
N VAL A 245 -26.64 -20.11 2.12
CA VAL A 245 -25.47 -19.28 1.85
C VAL A 245 -25.87 -17.83 1.96
N CYS A 246 -25.22 -17.12 2.88
CA CYS A 246 -25.49 -15.72 3.19
C CYS A 246 -24.25 -14.88 2.88
N PHE A 247 -24.41 -13.92 1.98
CA PHE A 247 -23.38 -12.98 1.59
C PHE A 247 -23.60 -11.66 2.31
N LEU A 248 -22.53 -11.00 2.73
CA LEU A 248 -22.62 -9.67 3.31
C LEU A 248 -23.26 -8.71 2.29
N LYS A 249 -24.18 -7.85 2.75
CA LYS A 249 -24.81 -6.85 1.89
C LYS A 249 -23.78 -6.00 1.16
N GLY A 250 -24.00 -5.79 -0.14
CA GLY A 250 -23.06 -5.11 -1.05
C GLY A 250 -22.09 -6.04 -1.77
N MET A 251 -22.08 -7.35 -1.48
CA MET A 251 -21.28 -8.34 -2.21
C MET A 251 -22.03 -9.07 -3.33
N VAL A 252 -23.34 -8.92 -3.39
CA VAL A 252 -24.20 -9.65 -4.33
C VAL A 252 -24.93 -8.66 -5.21
N GLU A 253 -24.96 -8.95 -6.50
CA GLU A 253 -25.82 -8.32 -7.48
C GLU A 253 -26.94 -9.31 -7.85
N TYR A 254 -28.18 -8.83 -7.89
CA TYR A 254 -29.31 -9.63 -8.36
C TYR A 254 -29.60 -9.28 -9.82
N ASP A 255 -29.46 -10.26 -10.71
CA ASP A 255 -29.96 -10.15 -12.07
C ASP A 255 -31.47 -10.41 -12.07
N THR A 256 -32.25 -9.36 -12.30
CA THR A 256 -33.71 -9.39 -12.32
C THR A 256 -34.30 -9.46 -13.73
N THR A 257 -33.45 -9.62 -14.76
CA THR A 257 -33.89 -9.64 -16.17
C THR A 257 -34.65 -10.93 -16.54
N HIS A 258 -34.62 -11.95 -15.68
CA HIS A 258 -35.25 -13.25 -15.89
C HIS A 258 -36.60 -13.35 -15.17
N GLY A 259 -37.60 -12.61 -15.66
CA GLY A 259 -38.99 -12.78 -15.23
C GLY A 259 -39.63 -13.99 -15.92
N ALA A 260 -40.50 -14.72 -15.21
CA ALA A 260 -41.32 -15.76 -15.84
C ALA A 260 -42.14 -15.13 -16.97
N ARG A 261 -41.96 -15.62 -18.20
CA ARG A 261 -42.99 -15.41 -19.23
C ARG A 261 -44.21 -16.15 -18.74
N GLU A 262 -45.23 -15.43 -18.30
CA GLU A 262 -46.56 -16.01 -18.23
C GLU A 262 -46.94 -16.34 -19.67
N ASP A 263 -46.85 -17.62 -20.03
CA ASP A 263 -47.64 -18.16 -21.13
C ASP A 263 -49.11 -18.07 -20.69
N LEU A 264 -49.68 -16.87 -20.77
CA LEU A 264 -51.12 -16.66 -20.76
C LEU A 264 -51.67 -17.22 -22.08
N GLY A 265 -51.74 -18.54 -22.16
CA GLY A 265 -52.46 -19.25 -23.20
C GLY A 265 -53.95 -18.90 -23.09
N ASN A 266 -54.45 -18.17 -24.10
CA ASN A 266 -55.86 -18.11 -24.46
C ASN A 266 -56.38 -19.48 -24.89
#